data_AF-A0A2G2QUP2-F1
#
_entry.id   AF-A0A2G2QUP2-F1
#
_cell.length_a   1.000
_cell.length_b   1.000
_cell.length_c   1.000
_cell.angle_alpha   90.00
_cell.angle_beta   90.00
_cell.angle_gamma   90.00
#
_symmetry.space_group_name_H-M   'P 1'
#
loop_
_entity.id
_entity.type
_entity.pdbx_description
1 polymer ?
#
loop_
_entity_poly.entity_id
_entity_poly.type
_entity_poly.pdbx_seq_one_letter_code
_entity_poly.pdbx_strand_id
1 'polypeptide(L)'
;MKRLSLLLFVVLLSACGEKSASTEEPSADVPLTDTVESLLANPERRKELREQCRINRAKLGDELCNIVGVANTKAFLGDGEVPYTPPREKPTF
;
A
#
# COMPACT_ATOMS: atom_id res chain seq x y z
N MET A 1 4.01 -23.62 -34.35
CA MET A 1 2.81 -23.36 -33.51
C MET A 1 3.09 -23.36 -32.01
N LYS A 2 3.72 -24.40 -31.43
CA LYS A 2 3.94 -24.48 -29.97
C LYS A 2 4.89 -23.43 -29.39
N ARG A 3 5.95 -23.07 -30.12
CA ARG A 3 6.88 -21.99 -29.76
C ARG A 3 6.25 -20.60 -29.87
N LEU A 4 5.36 -20.40 -30.84
CA LEU A 4 4.66 -19.13 -31.04
C LEU A 4 3.65 -18.87 -29.92
N SER A 5 2.95 -19.92 -29.49
CA SER A 5 2.05 -19.87 -28.32
C SER A 5 2.81 -19.57 -27.02
N LEU A 6 3.98 -20.19 -26.82
CA LEU A 6 4.87 -19.88 -25.68
C LEU A 6 5.35 -18.42 -25.69
N LEU A 7 5.75 -17.89 -26.85
CA LEU A 7 6.19 -16.49 -26.97
C LEU A 7 5.05 -15.50 -26.70
N LEU A 8 3.84 -15.77 -27.18
CA LEU A 8 2.65 -14.95 -26.89
C LEU A 8 2.31 -14.94 -25.40
N PHE A 9 2.41 -16.09 -24.72
CA PHE A 9 2.18 -16.17 -23.27
C PHE A 9 3.20 -15.35 -22.47
N VAL A 10 4.48 -15.39 -22.83
CA VAL A 10 5.52 -14.60 -22.15
C VAL A 10 5.28 -13.10 -22.32
N VAL A 11 4.88 -12.64 -23.51
CA VAL A 11 4.55 -11.22 -23.77
C VAL A 11 3.32 -10.76 -22.98
N LEU A 12 2.32 -11.62 -22.80
CA LEU A 12 1.15 -11.30 -21.98
C LEU A 12 1.49 -11.24 -20.49
N LEU A 13 2.42 -12.07 -20.01
CA LEU A 13 2.85 -12.08 -18.61
C LEU A 13 3.74 -10.88 -18.24
N SER A 14 4.49 -10.31 -19.19
CA SER A 14 5.29 -9.09 -18.95
C SER A 14 4.44 -7.81 -18.83
N ALA A 15 3.17 -7.84 -19.24
CA ALA A 15 2.23 -6.73 -19.07
C ALA A 15 1.61 -6.69 -17.66
N CYS A 16 1.66 -7.80 -16.92
CA CYS A 16 1.36 -7.81 -15.49
C CYS A 16 2.64 -7.41 -14.77
N GLY A 17 2.75 -6.11 -14.47
CA GLY A 17 3.89 -5.43 -13.86
C GLY A 17 5.01 -6.34 -13.39
N GLU A 18 6.07 -6.42 -14.20
CA GLU A 18 7.33 -7.04 -13.82
C GLU A 18 7.71 -6.45 -12.45
N LYS A 19 7.57 -7.25 -11.38
CA LYS A 19 8.22 -6.91 -10.12
C LYS A 19 9.69 -7.05 -10.44
N SER A 20 10.31 -5.94 -10.83
CA SER A 20 11.74 -5.86 -11.07
C SER A 20 12.39 -6.52 -9.87
N ALA A 21 13.08 -7.62 -10.15
CA ALA A 21 14.01 -8.19 -9.20
C ALA A 21 15.04 -7.09 -8.93
N SER A 22 14.83 -6.37 -7.82
CA SER A 22 15.87 -5.79 -6.99
C SER A 22 17.02 -5.16 -7.77
N THR A 23 16.78 -4.00 -8.37
CA THR A 23 17.77 -2.93 -8.19
C THR A 23 17.54 -2.44 -6.77
N GLU A 24 18.24 -3.05 -5.80
CA GLU A 24 18.40 -2.47 -4.47
C GLU A 24 19.15 -1.14 -4.63
N GLU A 25 18.43 -0.10 -5.01
CA GLU A 25 18.77 1.23 -4.55
C GLU A 25 18.56 1.24 -3.03
N PRO A 26 19.47 1.83 -2.25
CA PRO A 26 19.33 1.86 -0.80
C PRO A 26 17.93 2.34 -0.44
N SER A 27 17.19 1.53 0.30
CA SER A 27 15.95 1.94 0.94
C SER A 27 16.23 3.29 1.59
N ALA A 28 15.68 4.36 1.02
CA ALA A 28 15.87 5.70 1.54
C ALA A 28 15.55 5.65 3.03
N ASP A 29 16.53 5.96 3.87
CA ASP A 29 16.44 5.86 5.32
C ASP A 29 15.07 6.41 5.77
N VAL A 30 14.21 5.54 6.29
CA VAL A 30 12.89 5.94 6.78
C VAL A 30 13.15 6.98 7.86
N PRO A 31 12.68 8.23 7.69
CA PRO A 31 12.89 9.24 8.71
C PRO A 31 12.29 8.74 10.02
N LEU A 32 13.04 8.84 11.13
CA LEU A 32 12.55 8.47 12.48
C LEU A 32 11.21 9.16 12.83
N THR A 33 10.88 10.23 12.12
CA THR A 33 9.66 11.01 12.25
C THR A 33 8.47 10.48 11.46
N ASP A 34 8.62 9.52 10.55
CA ASP A 34 7.54 9.00 9.70
C ASP A 34 7.05 7.63 10.23
N THR A 35 6.62 7.58 11.49
CA THR A 35 5.97 6.42 12.14
C THR A 35 4.45 6.46 11.97
N VAL A 36 3.76 5.38 12.34
CA VAL A 36 2.29 5.34 12.27
C VAL A 36 1.68 6.44 13.13
N GLU A 37 2.15 6.58 14.38
CA GLU A 37 1.63 7.53 15.36
C GLU A 37 1.88 8.98 14.95
N SER A 38 3.07 9.28 14.41
CA SER A 38 3.37 10.63 13.94
C SER A 38 2.56 11.01 12.70
N LEU A 39 2.33 10.06 11.79
CA LEU A 39 1.50 10.26 10.60
C LEU A 39 0.00 10.32 10.93
N LEU A 40 -0.43 9.75 12.06
CA LEU A 40 -1.77 9.98 12.60
C LEU A 40 -1.89 11.41 13.16
N ALA A 41 -0.88 11.87 13.90
CA ALA A 41 -0.82 13.21 14.47
C ALA A 41 -0.64 14.32 13.42
N ASN A 42 -0.05 14.01 12.26
CA ASN A 42 0.17 14.95 11.16
C ASN A 42 -0.50 14.48 9.85
N PRO A 43 -1.80 14.78 9.64
CA PRO A 43 -2.55 14.34 8.47
C PRO A 43 -2.07 14.96 7.15
N GLU A 44 -1.50 16.17 7.17
CA GLU A 44 -0.95 16.82 5.96
C GLU A 44 0.27 16.06 5.46
N ARG A 45 1.21 15.71 6.35
CA ARG A 45 2.37 14.89 6.01
C ARG A 45 1.95 13.50 5.51
N ARG A 46 0.97 12.86 6.17
CA ARG A 46 0.41 11.57 5.73
C ARG A 46 -0.18 11.64 4.32
N LYS A 47 -0.88 12.72 3.99
CA LYS A 47 -1.48 12.94 2.67
C LYS A 47 -0.42 13.14 1.59
N GLU A 48 0.61 13.95 1.87
CA GLU A 48 1.74 14.16 0.98
C GLU A 48 2.42 12.82 0.65
N LEU A 49 2.83 12.07 1.67
CA LEU A 49 3.48 10.78 1.50
C LEU A 49 2.59 9.76 0.78
N ARG A 50 1.27 9.79 1.02
CA ARG A 50 0.33 8.93 0.27
C ARG A 50 0.39 9.22 -1.22
N GLU A 51 0.41 10.49 -1.61
CA GLU A 51 0.50 10.86 -3.03
C GLU A 51 1.87 10.50 -3.61
N GLN A 52 2.94 10.74 -2.86
CA GLN A 52 4.27 10.34 -3.29
C GLN A 52 4.40 8.81 -3.42
N CYS A 53 3.82 8.02 -2.54
CA CYS A 53 3.79 6.54 -2.62
C CYS A 53 2.98 6.03 -3.81
N ARG A 54 2.00 6.80 -4.30
CA ARG A 54 1.24 6.45 -5.51
C ARG A 54 2.09 6.59 -6.77
N ILE A 55 2.95 7.59 -6.82
CA ILE A 55 3.69 7.98 -8.03
C ILE A 55 5.12 7.43 -8.03
N ASN A 56 5.79 7.44 -6.87
CA ASN A 56 7.23 7.24 -6.71
C ASN A 56 7.58 6.15 -5.68
N ARG A 57 6.78 5.08 -5.60
CA ARG A 57 6.98 3.99 -4.62
C ARG A 57 8.39 3.40 -4.62
N ALA A 58 8.96 3.16 -5.80
CA ALA A 58 10.31 2.61 -5.95
C ALA A 58 11.39 3.49 -5.29
N LYS A 59 11.20 4.81 -5.26
CA LYS A 59 12.12 5.77 -4.66
C LYS A 59 11.95 5.89 -3.14
N LEU A 60 10.71 5.83 -2.66
CA LEU A 60 10.38 6.00 -1.24
C LEU A 60 10.63 4.75 -0.40
N GLY A 61 10.64 3.59 -1.04
CA GLY A 61 10.77 2.31 -0.36
C GLY A 61 9.42 1.73 0.08
N ASP A 62 9.34 0.41 0.05
CA ASP A 62 8.13 -0.34 0.41
C ASP A 62 7.77 -0.17 1.91
N GLU A 63 8.76 -0.03 2.77
CA GLU A 63 8.59 0.13 4.21
C GLU A 63 7.82 1.42 4.54
N LEU A 64 8.29 2.57 4.06
CA LEU A 64 7.64 3.86 4.28
C LEU A 64 6.20 3.87 3.75
N CYS A 65 5.99 3.34 2.54
CA CYS A 65 4.65 3.28 1.96
C CYS A 65 3.70 2.33 2.70
N ASN A 66 4.22 1.27 3.32
CA ASN A 66 3.44 0.42 4.22
C ASN A 66 3.05 1.16 5.51
N ILE A 67 3.97 1.91 6.12
CA ILE A 67 3.66 2.72 7.32
C ILE A 67 2.56 3.74 7.01
N VAL A 68 2.66 4.45 5.89
CA VAL A 68 1.63 5.39 5.41
C VAL A 68 0.30 4.66 5.18
N GLY A 69 0.33 3.45 4.64
CA GLY A 69 -0.84 2.59 4.47
C GLY A 69 -1.53 2.28 5.80
N VAL A 70 -0.77 1.82 6.79
CA VAL A 70 -1.26 1.52 8.14
C VAL A 70 -1.84 2.77 8.80
N ALA A 71 -1.13 3.90 8.73
CA ALA A 71 -1.60 5.17 9.29
C ALA A 71 -2.92 5.64 8.64
N ASN A 72 -3.08 5.46 7.32
CA ASN A 72 -4.34 5.79 6.64
C ASN A 72 -5.48 4.86 7.08
N THR A 73 -5.23 3.56 7.17
CA THR A 73 -6.21 2.58 7.66
C THR A 73 -6.65 2.91 9.07
N LYS A 74 -5.70 3.18 9.97
CA LYS A 74 -5.96 3.53 11.37
C LYS A 74 -6.67 4.88 11.53
N ALA A 75 -6.38 5.86 10.66
CA ALA A 75 -7.10 7.14 10.65
C ALA A 75 -8.59 6.98 10.29
N PHE A 76 -8.93 5.97 9.49
CA PHE A 76 -10.29 5.74 9.02
C PHE A 76 -11.06 4.74 9.90
N LEU A 77 -10.45 3.57 10.18
CA LEU A 77 -11.06 2.49 10.95
C LEU A 77 -10.88 2.65 12.46
N GLY A 78 -10.04 3.59 12.90
CA GLY A 78 -9.61 3.66 14.30
C GLY A 78 -8.63 2.55 14.66
N ASP A 79 -8.57 2.23 15.95
CA ASP A 79 -7.78 1.12 16.51
C ASP A 79 -8.33 -0.27 16.18
N GLY A 80 -9.52 -0.36 15.59
CA GLY A 80 -10.18 -1.63 15.30
C GLY A 80 -10.86 -2.25 16.52
N GLU A 81 -10.93 -1.54 17.65
CA GLU A 81 -11.64 -1.98 18.87
C GLU A 81 -13.12 -1.58 18.83
N VAL A 82 -13.73 -1.54 17.64
CA VAL A 82 -15.16 -1.27 17.49
C VAL A 82 -15.97 -2.53 17.82
N PRO A 83 -16.84 -2.50 18.85
CA PRO A 83 -17.71 -3.62 19.16
C PRO A 83 -18.63 -3.95 17.99
N TYR A 84 -18.94 -5.23 17.80
CA TYR A 84 -19.97 -5.64 16.86
C TYR A 84 -21.31 -4.97 17.22
N THR A 85 -21.87 -4.21 16.29
CA THR A 85 -23.15 -3.51 16.43
C THR A 85 -24.23 -4.16 15.56
N PRO A 86 -24.83 -5.28 16.01
CA PRO A 86 -25.91 -5.92 15.26
C PRO A 86 -27.12 -4.99 15.17
N PRO A 87 -27.89 -5.05 14.07
CA PRO A 87 -29.21 -4.42 14.01
C PRO A 87 -30.10 -4.90 15.17
N ARG A 88 -30.87 -3.99 15.77
CA ARG A 88 -31.83 -4.34 16.82
C ARG A 88 -32.94 -5.26 16.32
N GLU A 89 -33.30 -5.10 15.05
CA GLU A 89 -34.32 -5.89 14.39
C GLU A 89 -33.68 -6.90 13.44
N LYS A 90 -34.22 -8.11 13.39
CA LYS A 90 -33.75 -9.15 12.47
C LYS A 90 -34.04 -8.70 11.03
N PRO A 91 -33.06 -8.70 10.12
CA PRO A 91 -33.31 -8.30 8.74
C PRO A 91 -34.30 -9.27 8.07
N THR A 92 -35.31 -8.73 7.42
CA THR A 92 -36.24 -9.48 6.56
C THR A 92 -35.63 -9.55 5.17
N PHE A 93 -34.98 -10.66 4.85
CA PHE A 93 -34.57 -11.01 3.48
C PHE A 93 -35.55 -12.01 2.89
#